data_AF-A0A318B7H2-F1
#
_entry.id   AF-A0A318B7H2-F1
#
_cell.length_a   1.000
_cell.length_b   1.000
_cell.length_c   1.000
_cell.angle_alpha   90.00
_cell.angle_beta   90.00
_cell.angle_gamma   90.00
#
_symmetry.space_group_name_H-M   'P 1'
#
loop_
_entity.id
_entity.type
_entity.pdbx_description
1 polymer ?
#
loop_
_entity_poly.entity_id
_entity_poly.type
_entity_poly.pdbx_seq_one_letter_code
_entity_poly.pdbx_strand_id
1 'polypeptide(L)'
;MLKYLDTVRELLIVYVVMLLAAAGSYAFFEGKTYLDGVWWACVTATTVGYGDMYPATLGGRITAVALMHVTLLLILPLLIGNICSRCIKDANEFSHTEQEELKATLARLEAKLDGKT
;
A
#
# COMPACT_ATOMS: atom_id res chain seq x y z
N MET A 1 -3.34 14.71 -3.56
CA MET A 1 -2.74 13.75 -4.52
C MET A 1 -2.45 12.41 -3.86
N LEU A 2 -1.77 12.35 -2.70
CA LEU A 2 -1.56 11.11 -1.93
C LEU A 2 -2.83 10.51 -1.30
N LYS A 3 -3.85 11.34 -0.97
CA LYS A 3 -5.11 10.90 -0.34
C LYS A 3 -5.97 9.92 -1.16
N TYR A 4 -5.66 9.76 -2.46
CA TYR A 4 -6.40 8.85 -3.36
C TYR A 4 -5.88 7.40 -3.28
N LEU A 5 -4.70 7.18 -2.68
CA LEU A 5 -4.10 5.86 -2.50
C LEU A 5 -4.40 5.26 -1.11
N ASP A 6 -5.30 5.87 -0.36
CA ASP A 6 -5.55 5.50 1.04
C ASP A 6 -6.49 4.30 1.20
N THR A 7 -7.32 3.95 0.21
CA THR A 7 -8.16 2.76 0.33
C THR A 7 -7.54 1.55 -0.39
N VAL A 8 -7.67 0.40 0.27
CA VAL A 8 -7.23 -0.92 -0.25
C VAL A 8 -7.74 -1.17 -1.66
N ARG A 9 -8.98 -0.74 -1.98
CA ARG A 9 -9.57 -0.91 -3.31
C ARG A 9 -8.76 -0.19 -4.40
N GLU A 10 -8.41 1.08 -4.20
CA GLU A 10 -7.64 1.83 -5.20
C GLU A 10 -6.23 1.25 -5.35
N LEU A 11 -5.59 0.83 -4.25
CA LEU A 11 -4.28 0.16 -4.30
C LEU A 11 -4.32 -1.13 -5.12
N LEU A 12 -5.37 -1.94 -4.96
CA LEU A 12 -5.56 -3.16 -5.77
C LEU A 12 -5.79 -2.85 -7.25
N ILE A 13 -6.57 -1.82 -7.57
CA ILE A 13 -6.78 -1.39 -8.96
C ILE A 13 -5.47 -0.92 -9.58
N VAL A 14 -4.70 -0.08 -8.88
CA VAL A 14 -3.40 0.41 -9.33
C VAL A 14 -2.43 -0.76 -9.55
N TYR A 15 -2.41 -1.73 -8.63
CA TYR A 15 -1.59 -2.92 -8.76
C TYR A 15 -1.96 -3.75 -10.01
N VAL A 16 -3.25 -4.01 -10.24
CA VAL A 16 -3.70 -4.76 -11.43
C VAL A 16 -3.38 -4.00 -12.71
N VAL A 17 -3.62 -2.69 -12.77
CA VAL A 17 -3.29 -1.86 -13.92
C VAL A 17 -1.78 -1.88 -14.19
N MET A 18 -0.96 -1.80 -13.15
CA MET A 18 0.49 -1.90 -13.26
C MET A 18 0.93 -3.26 -13.81
N LEU A 19 0.34 -4.37 -13.34
CA LEU A 19 0.64 -5.71 -13.86
C LEU A 19 0.33 -5.82 -15.34
N LEU A 20 -0.83 -5.34 -15.78
CA LEU A 20 -1.25 -5.37 -17.18
C LEU A 20 -0.37 -4.46 -18.05
N ALA A 21 -0.01 -3.28 -17.55
CA ALA A 21 0.90 -2.37 -18.25
C ALA A 21 2.31 -2.96 -18.38
N ALA A 22 2.84 -3.54 -17.32
CA ALA A 22 4.15 -4.21 -17.33
C ALA A 22 4.14 -5.45 -18.24
N ALA A 23 3.04 -6.22 -18.24
CA ALA A 23 2.85 -7.36 -19.14
C ALA A 23 2.88 -6.94 -20.61
N GLY A 24 2.15 -5.87 -20.97
CA GLY A 24 2.15 -5.33 -22.33
C GLY A 24 3.53 -4.80 -22.74
N SER A 25 4.20 -4.06 -21.86
CA SER A 25 5.55 -3.53 -22.09
C SER A 25 6.57 -4.65 -22.28
N TYR A 26 6.56 -5.66 -21.41
CA TYR A 26 7.42 -6.83 -21.51
C TYR A 26 7.17 -7.61 -22.81
N ALA A 27 5.91 -7.91 -23.12
CA ALA A 27 5.54 -8.62 -24.33
C ALA A 27 6.01 -7.88 -25.59
N PHE A 28 5.86 -6.55 -25.62
CA PHE A 28 6.32 -5.70 -26.71
C PHE A 28 7.84 -5.70 -26.88
N PHE A 29 8.60 -5.51 -25.80
CA PHE A 29 10.06 -5.43 -25.88
C PHE A 29 10.73 -6.79 -26.09
N GLU A 30 10.17 -7.87 -25.56
CA GLU A 30 10.75 -9.22 -25.65
C GLU A 30 10.17 -10.06 -26.80
N GLY A 31 9.21 -9.52 -27.57
CA GLY A 31 8.56 -10.24 -28.66
C GLY A 31 7.78 -11.48 -28.19
N LYS A 32 7.20 -11.42 -26.99
CA LYS A 32 6.44 -12.51 -26.35
C LYS A 32 4.95 -12.29 -26.50
N THR A 33 4.14 -13.33 -26.23
CA THR A 33 2.69 -13.15 -26.22
C THR A 33 2.29 -12.30 -25.01
N TYR A 34 1.13 -11.62 -25.09
CA TYR A 34 0.63 -10.85 -23.96
C TYR A 34 0.37 -11.71 -22.72
N LEU A 35 -0.09 -12.96 -22.91
CA LEU A 35 -0.31 -13.91 -21.81
C LEU A 35 1.00 -14.30 -21.12
N ASP A 36 2.08 -14.50 -21.86
CA ASP A 36 3.43 -14.70 -21.30
C ASP A 36 3.87 -13.47 -20.49
N GLY A 37 3.57 -12.27 -20.98
CA GLY A 37 3.83 -11.02 -20.25
C GLY A 37 3.05 -10.93 -18.94
N VAL A 38 1.79 -11.36 -18.91
CA VAL A 38 0.97 -11.40 -17.69
C VAL A 38 1.55 -12.40 -16.70
N TRP A 39 1.92 -13.59 -17.15
CA TRP A 39 2.58 -14.59 -16.32
C TRP A 39 3.88 -14.05 -15.71
N TRP A 40 4.76 -13.50 -16.55
CA TRP A 40 6.02 -12.91 -16.11
C TRP A 40 5.81 -11.77 -15.09
N ALA A 41 4.86 -10.86 -15.36
CA ALA A 41 4.57 -9.75 -14.47
C ALA A 41 4.05 -10.24 -13.11
N CYS A 42 3.15 -11.23 -13.08
CA CYS A 42 2.63 -11.83 -11.86
C CYS A 42 3.74 -12.48 -11.02
N VAL A 43 4.56 -13.34 -11.63
CA VAL A 43 5.65 -14.07 -10.95
C VAL A 43 6.73 -13.10 -10.44
N THR A 44 6.99 -12.02 -11.17
CA THR A 44 7.97 -11.00 -10.79
C THR A 44 7.45 -10.11 -9.66
N ALA A 45 6.23 -9.59 -9.79
CA ALA A 45 5.63 -8.69 -8.79
C ALA A 45 5.37 -9.38 -7.45
N THR A 46 5.03 -10.68 -7.47
CA THR A 46 4.91 -11.50 -6.26
C THR A 46 6.25 -11.94 -5.68
N THR A 47 7.38 -11.54 -6.29
CA THR A 47 8.74 -11.90 -5.88
C THR A 47 9.03 -13.41 -5.91
N VAL A 48 8.20 -14.21 -6.59
CA VAL A 48 8.38 -15.67 -6.73
C VAL A 48 9.56 -15.98 -7.65
N GLY A 49 9.60 -15.35 -8.83
CA GLY A 49 10.76 -15.40 -9.74
C GLY A 49 11.20 -16.80 -10.19
N TYR A 50 10.32 -17.60 -10.82
CA TYR A 50 10.67 -18.94 -11.31
C TYR A 50 11.86 -18.98 -12.29
N GLY A 51 12.10 -17.89 -13.02
CA GLY A 51 13.24 -17.77 -13.94
C GLY A 51 13.04 -18.45 -15.30
N ASP A 52 11.86 -18.99 -15.55
CA ASP A 52 11.40 -19.52 -16.85
C ASP A 52 11.30 -18.43 -17.92
N MET A 53 10.96 -17.21 -17.51
CA MET A 53 10.92 -16.02 -18.36
C MET A 53 11.64 -14.85 -17.68
N TYR A 54 12.48 -14.15 -18.43
CA TYR A 54 13.22 -12.99 -17.95
C TYR A 54 13.45 -11.97 -19.07
N PRO A 55 13.63 -10.68 -18.75
CA PRO A 55 13.89 -9.64 -19.74
C PRO A 55 15.34 -9.69 -20.24
N ALA A 56 15.52 -9.93 -21.54
CA ALA A 56 16.83 -9.92 -22.17
C ALA A 56 17.17 -8.55 -22.78
N THR A 57 16.17 -7.82 -23.25
CA THR A 57 16.32 -6.53 -23.93
C THR A 57 16.47 -5.37 -22.93
N LEU A 58 17.02 -4.24 -23.41
CA LEU A 58 17.14 -3.04 -22.59
C LEU A 58 15.76 -2.53 -22.12
N GLY A 59 14.77 -2.49 -23.01
CA GLY A 59 13.41 -2.04 -22.67
C GLY A 59 12.70 -2.98 -21.68
N GLY A 60 12.86 -4.29 -21.87
CA GLY A 60 12.36 -5.29 -20.91
C GLY A 60 13.02 -5.13 -19.54
N ARG A 61 14.33 -4.88 -19.48
CA ARG A 61 15.06 -4.68 -18.21
C ARG A 61 14.61 -3.42 -17.49
N ILE A 62 14.40 -2.31 -18.20
CA ILE A 62 13.84 -1.08 -17.61
C ILE A 62 12.44 -1.34 -17.05
N THR A 63 11.58 -2.04 -17.81
CA THR A 63 10.24 -2.44 -17.37
C THR A 63 10.31 -3.27 -16.08
N ALA A 64 11.23 -4.22 -16.02
CA ALA A 64 11.41 -5.09 -14.86
C ALA A 64 11.88 -4.33 -13.62
N VAL A 65 12.89 -3.46 -13.77
CA VAL A 65 13.39 -2.62 -12.67
C VAL A 65 12.28 -1.74 -12.11
N ALA A 66 11.46 -1.14 -12.98
CA ALA A 66 10.31 -0.34 -12.57
C ALA A 66 9.27 -1.19 -11.83
N LEU A 67 8.86 -2.34 -12.39
CA LEU A 67 7.88 -3.23 -11.77
C LEU A 67 8.34 -3.69 -10.37
N MET A 68 9.60 -4.12 -10.24
CA MET A 68 10.18 -4.59 -8.98
C MET A 68 10.18 -3.49 -7.91
N HIS A 69 10.73 -2.32 -8.22
CA HIS A 69 10.85 -1.25 -7.23
C HIS A 69 9.49 -0.66 -6.84
N VAL A 70 8.58 -0.46 -7.79
CA VAL A 70 7.27 0.10 -7.44
C VAL A 70 6.43 -0.91 -6.65
N THR A 71 6.49 -2.19 -6.98
CA THR A 71 5.77 -3.21 -6.19
C THR A 71 6.32 -3.31 -4.77
N LEU A 72 7.64 -3.36 -4.61
CA LEU A 72 8.30 -3.50 -3.31
C LEU A 72 8.24 -2.25 -2.44
N LEU A 73 8.48 -1.06 -3.00
CA LEU A 73 8.60 0.18 -2.23
C LEU A 73 7.27 0.91 -2.02
N LEU A 74 6.31 0.72 -2.92
CA LEU A 74 5.03 1.45 -2.88
C LEU A 74 3.85 0.53 -2.59
N ILE A 75 3.61 -0.46 -3.45
CA ILE A 75 2.35 -1.23 -3.38
C ILE A 75 2.30 -2.09 -2.12
N LEU A 76 3.33 -2.91 -1.88
CA LEU A 76 3.33 -3.88 -0.79
C LEU A 76 3.27 -3.20 0.59
N PRO A 77 4.08 -2.17 0.92
CA PRO A 77 4.04 -1.52 2.23
C PRO A 77 2.72 -0.77 2.47
N LEU A 78 2.18 -0.09 1.46
CA LEU A 78 0.90 0.62 1.58
C LEU A 78 -0.27 -0.36 1.75
N LEU A 79 -0.25 -1.50 1.08
CA LEU A 79 -1.28 -2.52 1.21
C LEU A 79 -1.27 -3.13 2.62
N ILE A 80 -0.08 -3.54 3.10
CA ILE A 80 0.10 -4.10 4.44
C ILE A 80 -0.28 -3.07 5.51
N GLY A 81 0.23 -1.84 5.40
CA GLY A 81 -0.06 -0.76 6.35
C GLY A 81 -1.56 -0.46 6.46
N ASN A 82 -2.27 -0.43 5.33
CA ASN A 82 -3.73 -0.21 5.32
C ASN A 82 -4.55 -1.38 5.87
N ILE A 83 -4.07 -2.62 5.73
CA ILE A 83 -4.75 -3.78 6.32
C ILE A 83 -4.47 -3.81 7.83
N CYS A 84 -3.22 -3.62 8.24
CA CYS A 84 -2.81 -3.58 9.64
C CYS A 84 -3.52 -2.45 10.40
N SER A 85 -3.65 -1.25 9.84
CA SER A 85 -4.36 -0.14 10.50
C SER A 85 -5.84 -0.42 10.75
N ARG A 86 -6.46 -1.34 9.99
CA ARG A 86 -7.84 -1.77 10.21
C ARG A 86 -7.96 -2.89 11.23
N CYS A 87 -6.92 -3.72 11.37
CA CYS A 87 -6.92 -4.84 12.31
C CYS A 87 -6.41 -4.44 13.70
N ILE A 88 -5.52 -3.45 13.78
CA ILE A 88 -4.99 -2.93 15.03
C ILE A 88 -6.01 -1.95 15.60
N LYS A 89 -6.64 -2.33 16.72
CA LYS A 89 -7.32 -1.38 17.60
C LYS A 89 -6.23 -0.69 18.41
N ASP A 90 -6.19 0.63 18.34
CA ASP A 90 -5.22 1.38 19.13
C ASP A 90 -5.63 1.31 20.61
N ALA A 91 -4.88 0.55 21.41
CA ALA A 91 -5.17 0.34 22.83
C ALA A 91 -5.02 1.62 23.65
N ASN A 92 -4.38 2.66 23.09
CA ASN A 92 -4.26 3.99 23.69
C ASN A 92 -5.33 4.97 23.16
N GLU A 93 -6.19 4.55 22.24
CA GLU A 93 -7.30 5.37 21.78
C GLU A 93 -8.36 5.41 22.88
N PHE A 94 -8.38 6.51 23.64
CA PHE A 94 -9.42 6.77 24.62
C PHE A 94 -10.79 6.65 23.94
N SER A 95 -11.64 5.79 24.48
CA SER A 95 -13.04 5.71 24.06
C SER A 95 -13.66 7.11 24.15
N HIS A 96 -14.63 7.40 23.29
CA HIS A 96 -15.40 8.65 23.39
C HIS A 96 -15.95 8.89 24.81
N THR A 97 -16.35 7.83 25.52
CA THR A 97 -16.80 7.93 26.91
C THR A 97 -15.68 8.32 27.86
N GLU A 98 -14.49 7.73 27.73
CA GLU A 98 -13.32 8.06 28.55
C GLU A 98 -12.84 9.48 28.26
N GLN A 99 -12.88 9.94 27.00
CA GLN A 99 -12.56 11.31 26.64
C GLN A 99 -13.51 12.33 27.29
N GLU A 100 -14.81 12.05 27.29
CA GLU A 100 -15.80 12.94 27.93
C GLU A 100 -15.64 12.94 29.47
N GLU A 101 -15.35 11.80 30.09
CA GLU A 101 -15.05 11.72 31.53
C GLU A 101 -13.77 12.48 31.90
N LEU A 102 -12.72 12.39 31.09
CA LEU A 102 -11.48 13.14 31.28
C LEU A 102 -11.73 14.65 31.21
N LYS A 103 -12.47 15.11 30.20
CA LYS A 103 -12.85 16.53 30.04
C LYS A 103 -13.70 17.02 31.20
N ALA A 104 -14.68 16.24 31.64
CA ALA A 104 -15.52 16.57 32.79
C ALA A 104 -14.69 16.69 34.08
N THR A 105 -13.71 15.80 34.25
CA THR A 105 -12.79 15.83 35.40
C THR A 105 -11.90 17.07 35.36
N LEU A 106 -11.35 17.43 34.20
CA LEU A 106 -10.55 18.65 34.01
C LEU A 106 -11.35 19.91 34.34
N ALA A 107 -12.57 20.05 33.79
CA ALA A 107 -13.43 21.19 34.06
C ALA A 107 -13.75 21.33 35.57
N ARG A 108 -13.95 20.21 36.26
CA ARG A 108 -14.16 20.20 37.72
C ARG A 108 -12.92 20.63 38.50
N LEU A 109 -11.72 20.22 38.08
CA LEU A 109 -10.47 20.61 38.74
C LEU A 109 -10.17 22.09 38.55
N GLU A 110 -10.39 22.62 37.33
CA GLU A 110 -10.25 24.04 37.01
C GLU A 110 -11.15 24.90 37.91
N ALA A 111 -12.44 24.56 38.02
CA ALA A 111 -13.36 25.26 38.90
C ALA A 111 -12.94 25.24 40.39
N LYS A 112 -12.28 24.17 40.84
CA LYS A 112 -11.75 24.07 42.21
C LYS A 112 -10.47 24.88 42.43
N LEU A 113 -9.67 25.10 41.39
CA LEU A 113 -8.46 25.90 41.46
C LEU A 113 -8.81 27.40 41.43
N ASP A 114 -9.74 27.82 40.58
CA ASP A 114 -10.18 29.21 40.50
C ASP A 114 -10.86 29.69 41.78
N GLY A 115 -11.63 28.82 42.45
CA GLY A 115 -12.27 29.14 43.74
C GLY A 115 -11.31 29.17 44.94
N LYS A 116 -10.01 28.90 44.75
CA LYS A 116 -9.00 28.85 45.81
C LYS A 116 -7.96 29.98 45.73
N THR A 117 -8.06 30.84 44.74
CA THR A 117 -7.34 32.13 44.58
C THR A 117 -8.28 33.28 44.89
#